data_AF-K5VX93-F1
#
_entry.id   AF-K5VX93-F1
#
_cell.length_a   1.000
_cell.length_b   1.000
_cell.length_c   1.000
_cell.angle_alpha   90.00
_cell.angle_beta   90.00
_cell.angle_gamma   90.00
#
_symmetry.space_group_name_H-M   'P 1'
#
loop_
_entity.id
_entity.type
_entity.pdbx_description
1 polymer ?
#
loop_
_entity_poly.entity_id
_entity_poly.type
_entity_poly.pdbx_seq_one_letter_code
_entity_poly.pdbx_strand_id
1 'polypeptide(L)'
;MDLPDELLLIILSHLPLTSLIASRGVCKLWRTLVPGSQIPTYRRGLLELYLRAIDSPAFLATRKEILGRTHAFNRAAYIDSLPQGIPDDFRCWLHEWPERAVIGLLWPGVRDGRHAHSKPDLFYDTGHAILSMTIFNRIAFQSPLPGMMQAFMYFKDVEGESGAALLLDDAFVEGQQRSRVLLLSGTCEGAEMKGRVYNVDGVKCPMESPVATSWTQYLQQELSREDLWLKNQ
;
A
#
# COMPACT_ATOMS: atom_id res chain seq x y z
N MET A 1 -14.33 14.31 37.75
CA MET A 1 -12.97 14.87 37.60
C MET A 1 -12.64 14.76 36.14
N ASP A 2 -12.46 15.89 35.48
CA ASP A 2 -12.12 15.92 34.06
C ASP A 2 -10.62 15.75 33.88
N LEU A 3 -10.21 14.98 32.88
CA LEU A 3 -8.80 14.77 32.57
C LEU A 3 -8.25 16.01 31.86
N PRO A 4 -7.09 16.56 32.26
CA PRO A 4 -6.45 17.67 31.57
C PRO A 4 -6.18 17.39 30.09
N ASP A 5 -6.29 18.43 29.25
CA ASP A 5 -6.11 18.33 27.79
C ASP A 5 -4.69 17.86 27.42
N GLU A 6 -3.68 18.21 28.21
CA GLU A 6 -2.29 17.78 28.01
C GLU A 6 -2.17 16.25 28.11
N LEU A 7 -2.87 15.64 29.07
CA LEU A 7 -2.89 14.18 29.22
C LEU A 7 -3.67 13.52 28.08
N LEU A 8 -4.74 14.14 27.60
CA LEU A 8 -5.46 13.66 26.42
C LEU A 8 -4.58 13.69 25.16
N LEU A 9 -3.80 14.75 24.95
CA LEU A 9 -2.87 14.84 23.82
C LEU A 9 -1.78 13.76 23.86
N ILE A 10 -1.26 13.45 25.06
CA ILE A 10 -0.32 12.34 25.27
C ILE A 10 -0.99 10.99 24.99
N ILE A 11 -2.20 10.77 25.52
CA ILE A 11 -2.93 9.51 25.23
C ILE A 11 -3.13 9.35 23.72
N LEU A 12 -3.59 10.40 23.04
CA LEU A 12 -3.86 10.40 21.61
C LEU A 12 -2.61 10.11 20.77
N SER A 13 -1.41 10.60 21.14
CA SER A 13 -0.18 10.35 20.37
C SER A 13 0.24 8.87 20.36
N HIS A 14 -0.20 8.09 21.36
CA HIS A 14 0.09 6.67 21.49
C HIS A 14 -1.01 5.75 20.93
N LEU A 15 -2.15 6.29 20.51
CA LEU A 15 -3.24 5.47 19.98
C LEU A 15 -2.90 4.91 18.58
N PRO A 16 -3.27 3.65 18.29
CA PRO A 16 -3.26 3.13 16.93
C PRO A 16 -4.29 3.87 16.06
N LEU A 17 -4.15 3.78 14.74
CA LEU A 17 -4.98 4.45 13.74
C LEU A 17 -6.47 4.14 13.94
N THR A 18 -6.85 2.89 14.19
CA THR A 18 -8.26 2.51 14.45
C THR A 18 -8.83 3.24 15.65
N SER A 19 -8.06 3.33 16.74
CA SER A 19 -8.44 4.06 17.95
C SER A 19 -8.49 5.56 17.69
N LEU A 20 -7.56 6.13 16.92
CA LEU A 20 -7.60 7.54 16.50
C LEU A 20 -8.84 7.87 15.65
N ILE A 21 -9.23 6.97 14.75
CA ILE A 21 -10.45 7.10 13.96
C ILE A 21 -11.67 7.10 14.87
N ALA A 22 -11.77 6.11 15.76
CA ALA A 22 -12.88 5.98 16.70
C ALA A 22 -12.96 7.18 17.67
N SER A 23 -11.81 7.68 18.11
CA SER A 23 -11.71 8.76 19.10
C SER A 23 -12.30 10.09 18.59
N ARG A 24 -12.19 10.35 17.29
CA ARG A 24 -12.86 11.50 16.63
C ARG A 24 -14.40 11.43 16.67
N GLY A 25 -14.94 10.24 16.88
CA GLY A 25 -16.37 9.98 17.04
C GLY A 25 -16.89 10.16 18.47
N VAL A 26 -16.02 10.22 19.49
CA VAL A 26 -16.42 10.25 20.90
C VAL A 26 -17.12 11.55 21.28
N CYS A 27 -16.46 12.69 21.10
CA CYS A 27 -17.04 14.01 21.36
C CYS A 27 -16.30 15.12 20.59
N LYS A 28 -16.79 16.37 20.69
CA LYS A 28 -16.18 17.52 20.02
C LYS A 28 -14.74 17.77 20.48
N LEU A 29 -14.47 17.64 21.78
CA LEU A 29 -13.14 17.85 22.37
C LEU A 29 -12.09 16.90 21.78
N TRP A 30 -12.38 15.59 21.73
CA TRP A 30 -11.45 14.62 21.18
C TRP A 30 -11.19 14.87 19.68
N ARG A 31 -12.23 15.22 18.92
CA ARG A 31 -12.10 15.57 17.50
C ARG A 31 -11.18 16.77 17.26
N THR A 32 -11.21 17.76 18.15
CA THR A 32 -10.35 18.97 18.06
C THR A 32 -8.93 18.73 18.57
N LEU A 33 -8.73 17.82 19.52
CA LEU A 33 -7.40 17.50 20.06
C LEU A 33 -6.57 16.58 19.15
N VAL A 34 -7.20 15.67 18.40
CA VAL A 34 -6.51 14.72 17.52
C VAL A 34 -5.50 15.41 16.58
N PRO A 35 -5.86 16.47 15.83
CA PRO A 35 -4.89 17.19 15.00
C PRO A 35 -3.71 17.80 15.78
N GLY A 36 -3.91 18.21 17.04
CA GLY A 36 -2.88 18.83 17.89
C GLY A 36 -1.97 17.83 18.60
N SER A 37 -2.34 16.55 18.66
CA SER A 37 -1.53 15.51 19.30
C SER A 37 -0.27 15.16 18.49
N GLN A 38 0.80 14.71 19.15
CA GLN A 38 2.08 14.37 18.52
C GLN A 38 2.06 12.99 17.83
N ILE A 39 1.05 12.74 16.99
CA ILE A 39 0.94 11.49 16.22
C ILE A 39 2.08 11.41 15.20
N PRO A 40 2.76 10.25 15.07
CA PRO A 40 3.76 10.03 14.03
C PRO A 40 3.26 10.37 12.63
N THR A 41 4.12 10.96 11.79
CA THR A 41 3.74 11.48 10.46
C THR A 41 3.05 10.44 9.57
N TYR A 42 3.54 9.19 9.56
CA TYR A 42 2.93 8.11 8.78
C TYR A 42 1.48 7.81 9.20
N ARG A 43 1.21 7.76 10.52
CA ARG A 43 -0.12 7.47 11.06
C ARG A 43 -1.06 8.66 10.86
N ARG A 44 -0.54 9.88 10.96
CA ARG A 44 -1.29 11.11 10.64
C ARG A 44 -1.73 11.12 9.18
N GLY A 45 -0.81 10.82 8.24
CA GLY A 45 -1.13 10.76 6.82
C GLY A 45 -2.22 9.72 6.51
N LEU A 46 -2.17 8.55 7.14
CA LEU A 46 -3.22 7.54 7.02
C LEU A 46 -4.56 7.98 7.66
N LEU A 47 -4.53 8.69 8.79
CA LEU A 47 -5.75 9.25 9.38
C LEU A 47 -6.41 10.26 8.46
N GLU A 48 -5.63 11.18 7.89
CA GLU A 48 -6.12 12.16 6.91
C GLU A 48 -6.67 11.47 5.66
N LEU A 49 -5.97 10.45 5.15
CA LEU A 49 -6.43 9.63 4.04
C LEU A 49 -7.76 8.93 4.36
N TYR A 50 -7.91 8.35 5.56
CA TYR A 50 -9.16 7.70 5.97
C TYR A 50 -10.33 8.69 5.98
N LEU A 51 -10.13 9.87 6.58
CA LEU A 51 -11.17 10.90 6.62
C LEU A 51 -11.56 11.37 5.22
N ARG A 52 -10.58 11.52 4.33
CA ARG A 52 -10.84 11.84 2.93
C ARG A 52 -11.56 10.71 2.20
N ALA A 53 -11.17 9.46 2.43
CA ALA A 53 -11.77 8.30 1.77
C ALA A 53 -13.24 8.14 2.12
N ILE A 54 -13.64 8.28 3.39
CA ILE A 54 -15.06 8.14 3.77
C ILE A 54 -15.97 9.23 3.18
N ASP A 55 -15.39 10.36 2.77
CA ASP A 55 -16.09 11.46 2.10
C ASP A 55 -15.95 11.41 0.56
N SER A 56 -15.16 10.47 0.01
CA SER A 56 -14.94 10.35 -1.45
C SER A 56 -16.15 9.71 -2.14
N PRO A 57 -16.68 10.33 -3.22
CA PRO A 57 -17.74 9.74 -4.02
C PRO A 57 -17.36 8.38 -4.62
N ALA A 58 -16.13 8.21 -5.09
CA ALA A 58 -15.68 6.94 -5.65
C ALA A 58 -15.61 5.84 -4.61
N PHE A 59 -15.07 6.14 -3.43
CA PHE A 59 -15.05 5.19 -2.31
C PHE A 59 -16.47 4.74 -1.93
N LEU A 60 -17.42 5.68 -1.86
CA LEU A 60 -18.81 5.37 -1.54
C LEU A 60 -19.48 4.51 -2.63
N ALA A 61 -19.19 4.79 -3.90
CA ALA A 61 -19.75 4.06 -5.04
C ALA A 61 -19.26 2.60 -5.12
N THR A 62 -17.98 2.35 -4.88
CA THR A 62 -17.36 1.02 -4.98
C THR A 62 -17.51 0.18 -3.71
N ARG A 63 -17.93 0.80 -2.59
CA ARG A 63 -17.96 0.18 -1.26
C ARG A 63 -18.68 -1.17 -1.20
N LYS A 64 -19.87 -1.26 -1.80
CA LYS A 64 -20.70 -2.48 -1.73
C LYS A 64 -19.99 -3.65 -2.44
N GLU A 65 -19.34 -3.37 -3.56
CA GLU A 65 -18.61 -4.36 -4.34
C GLU A 65 -17.35 -4.81 -3.62
N ILE A 66 -16.54 -3.86 -3.13
CA ILE A 66 -15.31 -4.15 -2.39
C ILE A 66 -15.59 -5.01 -1.17
N LEU A 67 -16.62 -4.68 -0.37
CA LEU A 67 -17.00 -5.46 0.81
C LEU A 67 -17.42 -6.89 0.47
N GLY A 68 -18.01 -7.11 -0.71
CA GLY A 68 -18.34 -8.46 -1.20
C GLY A 68 -17.12 -9.28 -1.60
N ARG A 69 -15.97 -8.63 -1.85
CA ARG A 69 -14.70 -9.25 -2.27
C ARG A 69 -13.69 -9.37 -1.13
N THR A 70 -13.91 -8.70 0.00
CA THR A 70 -13.06 -8.79 1.18
C THR A 70 -13.23 -10.15 1.86
N HIS A 71 -12.12 -10.77 2.26
CA HIS A 71 -12.11 -12.02 3.01
C HIS A 71 -11.24 -11.91 4.26
N ALA A 72 -11.30 -12.93 5.13
CA ALA A 72 -10.46 -13.00 6.31
C ALA A 72 -8.98 -13.01 5.90
N PHE A 73 -8.25 -11.97 6.31
CA PHE A 73 -6.86 -11.76 5.96
C PHE A 73 -5.98 -11.83 7.21
N ASN A 74 -5.02 -12.76 7.24
CA ASN A 74 -4.08 -12.87 8.35
C ASN A 74 -2.94 -11.85 8.20
N ARG A 75 -3.16 -10.65 8.74
CA ARG A 75 -2.21 -9.53 8.69
C ARG A 75 -0.83 -9.89 9.24
N ALA A 76 -0.78 -10.60 10.37
CA ALA A 76 0.47 -10.95 11.02
C ALA A 76 1.31 -11.89 10.14
N ALA A 77 0.71 -12.98 9.67
CA ALA A 77 1.39 -13.91 8.77
C ALA A 77 1.84 -13.24 7.46
N TYR A 78 1.03 -12.32 6.90
CA TYR A 78 1.43 -11.56 5.73
C TYR A 78 2.64 -10.67 6.01
N ILE A 79 2.64 -9.92 7.10
CA ILE A 79 3.77 -9.05 7.46
C ILE A 79 5.03 -9.85 7.78
N ASP A 80 4.90 -11.00 8.44
CA ASP A 80 6.02 -11.89 8.74
C ASP A 80 6.67 -12.48 7.47
N SER A 81 5.92 -12.54 6.36
CA SER A 81 6.45 -12.97 5.05
C SER A 81 7.23 -11.88 4.31
N LEU A 82 7.07 -10.62 4.69
CA LEU A 82 7.70 -9.48 4.04
C LEU A 82 9.18 -9.35 4.46
N PRO A 83 10.03 -8.73 3.62
CA PRO A 83 11.39 -8.41 4.01
C PRO A 83 11.42 -7.54 5.27
N GLN A 84 12.47 -7.71 6.08
CA GLN A 84 12.67 -6.86 7.25
C GLN A 84 12.87 -5.39 6.83
N GLY A 85 12.35 -4.47 7.65
CA GLY A 85 12.54 -3.04 7.42
C GLY A 85 11.66 -2.41 6.33
N ILE A 86 10.48 -2.96 6.04
CA ILE A 86 9.47 -2.32 5.16
C ILE A 86 9.14 -0.87 5.60
N PRO A 87 8.63 -0.01 4.68
CA PRO A 87 8.24 1.37 4.99
C PRO A 87 7.23 1.46 6.14
N ASP A 88 7.43 2.41 7.07
CA ASP A 88 6.59 2.52 8.27
C ASP A 88 5.13 2.82 7.96
N ASP A 89 4.85 3.62 6.92
CA ASP A 89 3.49 3.93 6.51
C ASP A 89 2.79 2.74 5.86
N PHE A 90 3.51 1.97 5.05
CA PHE A 90 3.01 0.69 4.52
C PHE A 90 2.76 -0.34 5.64
N ARG A 91 3.69 -0.46 6.59
CA ARG A 91 3.53 -1.33 7.76
C ARG A 91 2.33 -0.91 8.61
N CYS A 92 2.21 0.38 8.92
CA CYS A 92 1.09 0.94 9.68
C CYS A 92 -0.24 0.71 8.96
N TRP A 93 -0.27 0.87 7.64
CA TRP A 93 -1.44 0.55 6.83
C TRP A 93 -1.83 -0.93 6.92
N LEU A 94 -0.89 -1.87 6.76
CA LEU A 94 -1.19 -3.30 6.89
C LEU A 94 -1.72 -3.67 8.30
N HIS A 95 -1.12 -3.12 9.35
CA HIS A 95 -1.50 -3.44 10.73
C HIS A 95 -2.78 -2.76 11.19
N GLU A 96 -2.96 -1.48 10.85
CA GLU A 96 -3.92 -0.61 11.53
C GLU A 96 -5.02 -0.08 10.60
N TRP A 97 -4.93 -0.24 9.28
CA TRP A 97 -5.97 0.24 8.36
C TRP A 97 -7.29 -0.52 8.55
N PRO A 98 -8.45 0.14 8.55
CA PRO A 98 -9.74 -0.55 8.59
C PRO A 98 -10.00 -1.34 7.30
N GLU A 99 -10.22 -2.66 7.39
CA GLU A 99 -10.46 -3.54 6.22
C GLU A 99 -11.69 -3.15 5.40
N ARG A 100 -12.60 -2.40 6.00
CA ARG A 100 -13.83 -1.93 5.35
C ARG A 100 -13.64 -0.59 4.64
N ALA A 101 -12.44 -0.03 4.69
CA ALA A 101 -12.07 1.24 4.09
C ALA A 101 -11.00 1.07 2.99
N VAL A 102 -11.02 -0.05 2.27
CA VAL A 102 -10.07 -0.29 1.16
C VAL A 102 -10.26 0.75 0.06
N ILE A 103 -9.13 1.23 -0.47
CA ILE A 103 -9.07 2.10 -1.65
C ILE A 103 -8.70 1.21 -2.83
N GLY A 104 -9.56 1.19 -3.85
CA GLY A 104 -9.42 0.31 -5.01
C GLY A 104 -9.34 -1.18 -4.67
N LEU A 105 -8.40 -1.88 -5.30
CA LEU A 105 -8.14 -3.32 -5.09
C LEU A 105 -6.78 -3.57 -4.42
N LEU A 106 -6.20 -2.55 -3.79
CA LEU A 106 -4.83 -2.61 -3.27
C LEU A 106 -4.69 -3.39 -1.96
N TRP A 107 -5.80 -3.67 -1.26
CA TRP A 107 -5.77 -4.42 0.00
C TRP A 107 -5.50 -5.91 -0.25
N PRO A 108 -4.49 -6.52 0.42
CA PRO A 108 -4.17 -7.93 0.21
C PRO A 108 -5.31 -8.90 0.53
N GLY A 109 -6.27 -8.47 1.37
CA GLY A 109 -7.48 -9.24 1.68
C GLY A 109 -8.62 -9.09 0.67
N VAL A 110 -8.41 -8.46 -0.49
CA VAL A 110 -9.41 -8.37 -1.58
C VAL A 110 -9.06 -9.39 -2.66
N ARG A 111 -10.02 -10.23 -3.05
CA ARG A 111 -9.85 -11.12 -4.20
C ARG A 111 -9.98 -10.33 -5.50
N ASP A 112 -8.99 -10.43 -6.38
CA ASP A 112 -9.14 -9.90 -7.73
C ASP A 112 -10.08 -10.81 -8.52
N GLY A 113 -11.11 -10.23 -9.14
CA GLY A 113 -12.10 -10.97 -9.93
C GLY A 113 -11.53 -11.51 -11.26
N ARG A 114 -10.26 -11.25 -11.55
CA ARG A 114 -9.62 -11.61 -12.82
C ARG A 114 -9.44 -13.12 -13.05
N HIS A 115 -9.62 -13.99 -12.06
CA HIS A 115 -9.59 -15.45 -12.25
C HIS A 115 -10.67 -16.21 -11.46
N ALA A 116 -11.91 -16.17 -11.94
CA ALA A 116 -13.02 -16.93 -11.36
C ALA A 116 -13.11 -18.42 -11.81
N HIS A 117 -12.24 -18.89 -12.72
CA HIS A 117 -12.39 -20.17 -13.41
C HIS A 117 -11.24 -21.18 -13.33
N SER A 118 -10.18 -20.95 -12.54
CA SER A 118 -9.15 -21.96 -12.29
C SER A 118 -9.32 -22.61 -10.91
N LYS A 119 -9.83 -23.84 -10.88
CA LYS A 119 -9.64 -24.76 -9.75
C LYS A 119 -8.20 -25.29 -9.78
N PRO A 120 -7.67 -25.71 -8.63
CA PRO A 120 -6.55 -25.07 -7.95
C PRO A 120 -5.24 -25.17 -8.77
N ASP A 121 -4.98 -24.19 -9.62
CA ASP A 121 -3.60 -23.87 -9.97
C ASP A 121 -3.00 -23.16 -8.76
N LEU A 122 -2.59 -24.00 -7.81
CA LEU A 122 -1.74 -23.71 -6.68
C LEU A 122 -0.46 -23.01 -7.18
N PHE A 123 -0.51 -21.70 -7.29
CA PHE A 123 0.33 -20.94 -6.38
C PHE A 123 -0.59 -20.54 -5.22
N TYR A 124 -0.21 -20.94 -4.01
CA TYR A 124 -0.91 -20.58 -2.79
C TYR A 124 -1.14 -19.06 -2.74
N ASP A 125 -2.35 -18.65 -3.14
CA ASP A 125 -2.85 -17.30 -2.98
C ASP A 125 -3.24 -17.09 -1.51
N THR A 126 -2.22 -16.84 -0.69
CA THR A 126 -2.31 -16.45 0.73
C THR A 126 -2.16 -14.93 0.91
N GLY A 127 -2.46 -14.15 -0.13
CA GLY A 127 -2.22 -12.70 -0.15
C GLY A 127 -0.83 -12.31 -0.64
N HIS A 128 0.00 -13.26 -1.11
CA HIS A 128 1.29 -12.99 -1.75
C HIS A 128 1.16 -12.89 -3.27
N ALA A 129 0.47 -11.88 -3.80
CA ALA A 129 0.69 -11.49 -5.19
C ALA A 129 2.07 -10.80 -5.34
N ILE A 130 3.12 -11.51 -4.93
CA ILE A 130 4.47 -11.32 -5.43
C ILE A 130 4.48 -12.14 -6.72
N LEU A 131 4.43 -11.46 -7.88
CA LEU A 131 4.35 -12.12 -9.18
C LEU A 131 5.42 -13.21 -9.30
N SER A 132 5.04 -14.40 -9.77
CA SER A 132 5.97 -15.24 -10.54
C SER A 132 5.83 -14.81 -12.00
N MET A 133 6.66 -13.86 -12.43
CA MET A 133 6.78 -13.50 -13.84
C MET A 133 8.24 -13.53 -14.26
N THR A 134 8.57 -14.56 -15.01
CA THR A 134 9.71 -14.54 -15.93
C THR A 134 9.34 -13.55 -17.03
N ILE A 135 9.95 -12.36 -17.05
CA ILE A 135 10.25 -11.46 -18.18
C ILE A 135 10.46 -10.07 -17.57
N PHE A 136 11.69 -9.70 -17.24
CA PHE A 136 12.16 -8.29 -17.20
C PHE A 136 13.70 -8.29 -17.30
N ASN A 137 14.26 -8.11 -18.49
CA ASN A 137 15.68 -7.80 -18.68
C ASN A 137 16.00 -6.39 -18.15
N ARG A 138 16.13 -6.25 -16.83
CA ARG A 138 16.93 -5.29 -16.06
C ARG A 138 16.55 -5.25 -14.57
N ILE A 139 15.55 -6.04 -14.17
CA ILE A 139 15.40 -6.54 -12.81
C ILE A 139 15.34 -8.06 -12.90
N ALA A 140 16.42 -8.80 -12.62
CA ALA A 140 16.25 -10.25 -12.44
C ALA A 140 15.51 -10.52 -11.17
N PHE A 141 14.78 -11.61 -11.15
CA PHE A 141 14.17 -12.08 -9.94
C PHE A 141 14.60 -13.52 -9.73
N GLN A 142 15.32 -13.80 -8.65
CA GLN A 142 15.56 -15.17 -8.23
C GLN A 142 14.60 -15.51 -7.09
N SER A 143 14.09 -16.74 -7.12
CA SER A 143 13.30 -17.33 -6.06
C SER A 143 14.25 -18.17 -5.20
N PRO A 144 14.72 -17.67 -4.04
CA PRO A 144 15.53 -18.46 -3.13
C PRO A 144 14.69 -19.52 -2.39
N LEU A 145 13.37 -19.30 -2.30
CA LEU A 145 12.39 -20.16 -1.64
C LEU A 145 11.02 -20.05 -2.34
N PRO A 146 10.15 -21.08 -2.27
CA PRO A 146 8.76 -20.98 -2.70
C PRO A 146 8.04 -19.82 -1.98
N GLY A 147 7.50 -18.85 -2.73
CA GLY A 147 6.70 -17.74 -2.19
C GLY A 147 7.44 -16.42 -1.90
N MET A 148 8.75 -16.33 -2.13
CA MET A 148 9.50 -15.06 -2.09
C MET A 148 10.17 -14.75 -3.43
N MET A 149 10.12 -13.47 -3.83
CA MET A 149 10.79 -12.96 -5.02
C MET A 149 11.76 -11.84 -4.62
N GLN A 150 13.04 -12.00 -4.97
CA GLN A 150 14.07 -10.98 -4.74
C GLN A 150 14.33 -10.23 -6.04
N ALA A 151 14.25 -8.90 -6.03
CA ALA A 151 14.49 -8.06 -7.21
C ALA A 151 15.98 -7.71 -7.31
N PHE A 152 16.62 -8.06 -8.43
CA PHE A 152 18.01 -7.77 -8.77
C PHE A 152 18.04 -6.73 -9.86
N MET A 153 18.33 -5.47 -9.54
CA MET A 153 18.49 -4.43 -10.56
C MET A 153 19.80 -4.65 -11.30
N TYR A 154 19.75 -4.99 -12.59
CA TYR A 154 20.95 -5.06 -13.44
C TYR A 154 21.09 -3.76 -14.21
N PHE A 155 21.76 -2.78 -13.62
CA PHE A 155 22.28 -1.66 -14.40
C PHE A 155 23.65 -2.05 -14.97
N LYS A 156 23.87 -1.71 -16.24
CA LYS A 156 25.21 -1.79 -16.84
C LYS A 156 26.15 -0.97 -15.94
N ASP A 157 27.16 -1.63 -15.42
CA ASP A 157 28.29 -1.09 -14.66
C ASP A 157 28.12 -0.92 -13.13
N VAL A 158 27.04 -1.43 -12.51
CA VAL A 158 26.93 -1.51 -11.03
C VAL A 158 26.58 -2.93 -10.58
N GLU A 159 27.59 -3.78 -10.41
CA GLU A 159 27.43 -5.01 -9.61
C GLU A 159 27.11 -4.60 -8.16
N GLY A 160 25.98 -5.05 -7.60
CA GLY A 160 25.75 -5.06 -6.15
C GLY A 160 24.47 -4.42 -5.60
N GLU A 161 23.62 -3.77 -6.42
CA GLU A 161 22.38 -3.17 -5.91
C GLU A 161 21.21 -4.18 -5.92
N SER A 162 20.65 -4.43 -4.73
CA SER A 162 19.53 -5.38 -4.52
C SER A 162 18.39 -4.71 -3.77
N GLY A 163 17.16 -5.17 -4.03
CA GLY A 163 15.97 -4.63 -3.39
C GLY A 163 14.81 -5.63 -3.35
N ALA A 164 13.75 -5.23 -2.67
CA ALA A 164 12.48 -5.96 -2.67
C ALA A 164 11.37 -4.99 -3.08
N ALA A 165 10.43 -5.48 -3.90
CA ALA A 165 9.31 -4.69 -4.37
C ALA A 165 8.01 -5.49 -4.34
N LEU A 166 6.89 -4.79 -4.20
CA LEU A 166 5.54 -5.32 -4.29
C LEU A 166 4.90 -4.81 -5.59
N LEU A 167 4.38 -5.72 -6.42
CA LEU A 167 3.53 -5.32 -7.54
C LEU A 167 2.18 -4.84 -7.01
N LEU A 168 1.77 -3.65 -7.43
CA LEU A 168 0.51 -3.03 -7.04
C LEU A 168 -0.57 -3.28 -8.09
N ASP A 169 -0.21 -3.12 -9.36
CA ASP A 169 -1.07 -3.40 -10.49
C ASP A 169 -0.27 -3.55 -11.78
N ASP A 170 -0.97 -4.10 -12.76
CA ASP A 170 -0.47 -4.35 -14.10
C ASP A 170 -1.58 -4.10 -15.12
N ALA A 171 -1.27 -3.30 -16.13
CA ALA A 171 -2.18 -2.89 -17.18
C ALA A 171 -1.49 -2.83 -18.53
N PHE A 172 -2.18 -3.23 -19.60
CA PHE A 172 -1.73 -3.00 -20.96
C PHE A 172 -2.29 -1.67 -21.46
N VAL A 173 -1.41 -0.69 -21.69
CA VAL A 173 -1.76 0.64 -22.22
C VAL A 173 -1.04 0.79 -23.56
N GLU A 174 -1.79 1.02 -24.63
CA GLU A 174 -1.23 1.24 -25.99
C GLU A 174 -0.33 0.07 -26.47
N GLY A 175 -0.69 -1.16 -26.10
CA GLY A 175 0.08 -2.36 -26.43
C GLY A 175 1.35 -2.56 -25.60
N GLN A 176 1.59 -1.72 -24.60
CA GLN A 176 2.70 -1.85 -23.65
C GLN A 176 2.20 -2.22 -22.26
N GLN A 177 2.89 -3.17 -21.62
CA GLN A 177 2.65 -3.50 -20.22
C GLN A 177 3.22 -2.38 -19.33
N ARG A 178 2.34 -1.78 -18.53
CA ARG A 178 2.65 -0.79 -17.51
C ARG A 178 2.30 -1.37 -16.15
N SER A 179 3.32 -1.53 -15.33
CA SER A 179 3.17 -2.04 -13.98
C SER A 179 3.54 -0.98 -12.95
N ARG A 180 2.88 -0.98 -11.80
CA ARG A 180 3.25 -0.14 -10.65
C ARG A 180 3.82 -0.99 -9.54
N VAL A 181 4.94 -0.55 -8.97
CA VAL A 181 5.66 -1.31 -7.94
C VAL A 181 5.98 -0.42 -6.74
N LEU A 182 5.72 -0.90 -5.52
CA LEU A 182 6.16 -0.30 -4.27
C LEU A 182 7.50 -0.91 -3.86
N LEU A 183 8.52 -0.09 -3.64
CA LEU A 183 9.84 -0.55 -3.19
C LEU A 183 9.82 -0.71 -1.66
N LEU A 184 9.95 -1.94 -1.21
CA LEU A 184 9.98 -2.31 0.21
C LEU A 184 11.38 -2.14 0.81
N SER A 185 12.42 -2.32 0.01
CA SER A 185 13.82 -2.11 0.38
C SER A 185 14.69 -1.92 -0.87
N GLY A 186 15.88 -1.36 -0.68
CA GLY A 186 16.90 -1.23 -1.74
C GLY A 186 17.44 0.19 -1.89
N THR A 187 18.60 0.26 -2.53
CA THR A 187 19.27 1.50 -2.94
C THR A 187 19.50 1.48 -4.45
N CYS A 188 19.50 2.65 -5.07
CA CYS A 188 19.83 2.83 -6.48
C CYS A 188 20.76 4.05 -6.60
N GLU A 189 21.97 3.85 -7.14
CA GLU A 189 22.99 4.90 -7.26
C GLU A 189 23.27 5.62 -5.93
N GLY A 190 23.26 4.87 -4.82
CA GLY A 190 23.42 5.40 -3.46
C GLY A 190 22.19 6.14 -2.89
N ALA A 191 21.10 6.29 -3.64
CA ALA A 191 19.84 6.84 -3.15
C ALA A 191 18.94 5.76 -2.54
N GLU A 192 18.33 6.04 -1.39
CA GLU A 192 17.34 5.14 -0.78
C GLU A 192 16.03 5.13 -1.58
N MET A 193 15.60 3.94 -2.00
CA MET A 193 14.40 3.75 -2.83
C MET A 193 13.17 3.33 -2.03
N LYS A 194 13.37 2.92 -0.77
CA LYS A 194 12.35 2.40 0.13
C LYS A 194 11.16 3.35 0.28
N GLY A 195 9.95 2.80 0.24
CA GLY A 195 8.69 3.52 0.44
C GLY A 195 8.15 4.22 -0.79
N ARG A 196 8.90 4.20 -1.90
CA ARG A 196 8.53 4.89 -3.13
C ARG A 196 7.84 3.94 -4.10
N VAL A 197 6.91 4.48 -4.88
CA VAL A 197 6.20 3.77 -5.93
C VAL A 197 6.70 4.21 -7.29
N TYR A 198 7.00 3.27 -8.17
CA TYR A 198 7.50 3.53 -9.52
C TYR A 198 6.58 2.93 -10.58
N ASN A 199 6.55 3.57 -11.74
CA ASN A 199 6.06 2.95 -12.96
C ASN A 199 7.20 2.13 -13.58
N VAL A 200 6.85 0.95 -14.07
CA VAL A 200 7.74 0.07 -14.82
C VAL A 200 7.09 -0.18 -16.17
N ASP A 201 7.67 0.44 -17.21
CA ASP A 201 7.22 0.29 -18.60
C ASP A 201 8.04 -0.80 -19.29
N GLY A 202 7.48 -2.01 -19.35
CA GLY A 202 8.09 -3.14 -20.03
C GLY A 202 9.56 -3.40 -19.63
N VAL A 203 10.34 -3.90 -20.58
CA VAL A 203 11.59 -4.60 -20.29
C VAL A 203 12.79 -3.68 -20.02
N LYS A 204 12.78 -2.41 -20.42
CA LYS A 204 14.01 -1.58 -20.46
C LYS A 204 13.81 -0.07 -20.17
N CYS A 205 12.91 0.31 -19.28
CA CYS A 205 12.81 1.72 -18.88
C CYS A 205 13.72 2.02 -17.67
N PRO A 206 14.52 3.11 -17.70
CA PRO A 206 15.16 3.62 -16.49
C PRO A 206 14.09 4.04 -15.47
N MET A 207 14.34 3.81 -14.18
CA MET A 207 13.50 4.33 -13.10
C MET A 207 13.78 5.83 -12.94
N GLU A 208 13.20 6.66 -13.81
CA GLU A 208 13.55 8.08 -13.86
C GLU A 208 12.99 8.88 -12.68
N SER A 209 11.79 8.56 -12.20
CA SER A 209 11.20 9.20 -11.01
C SER A 209 10.10 8.35 -10.37
N PRO A 210 9.96 8.41 -9.04
CA PRO A 210 8.85 7.77 -8.37
C PRO A 210 7.53 8.50 -8.67
N VAL A 211 6.48 7.72 -8.96
CA VAL A 211 5.09 8.20 -9.06
C VAL A 211 4.60 8.73 -7.72
N ALA A 212 5.05 8.10 -6.63
CA ALA A 212 4.80 8.55 -5.27
C ALA A 212 6.03 8.32 -4.39
N THR A 213 6.33 9.26 -3.51
CA THR A 213 7.46 9.20 -2.58
C THR A 213 7.15 8.46 -1.28
N SER A 214 5.88 8.12 -1.04
CA SER A 214 5.41 7.30 0.09
C SER A 214 4.21 6.44 -0.31
N TRP A 215 3.95 5.37 0.44
CA TRP A 215 2.75 4.54 0.26
C TRP A 215 1.47 5.34 0.49
N THR A 216 1.47 6.20 1.52
CA THR A 216 0.32 7.05 1.81
C THR A 216 0.03 8.03 0.67
N GLN A 217 1.05 8.66 0.10
CA GLN A 217 0.88 9.54 -1.06
C GLN A 217 0.32 8.77 -2.26
N TYR A 218 0.81 7.56 -2.50
CA TYR A 218 0.28 6.71 -3.57
C TYR A 218 -1.22 6.45 -3.37
N LEU A 219 -1.66 6.00 -2.20
CA LEU A 219 -3.07 5.79 -1.91
C LEU A 219 -3.93 7.06 -2.08
N GLN A 220 -3.39 8.23 -1.74
CA GLN A 220 -4.07 9.51 -2.00
C GLN A 220 -4.24 9.78 -3.50
N GLN A 221 -3.22 9.49 -4.32
CA GLN A 221 -3.31 9.62 -5.78
C GLN A 221 -4.34 8.63 -6.35
N GLU A 222 -4.36 7.39 -5.86
CA GLU A 222 -5.32 6.36 -6.29
C GLU A 222 -6.76 6.79 -6.03
N LEU A 223 -7.05 7.24 -4.80
CA LEU A 223 -8.36 7.77 -4.44
C LEU A 223 -8.77 8.95 -5.34
N SER A 224 -7.81 9.85 -5.63
CA SER A 224 -8.04 11.00 -6.53
C SER A 224 -8.38 10.55 -7.95
N ARG A 225 -7.69 9.52 -8.45
CA ARG A 225 -7.92 8.97 -9.79
C ARG A 225 -9.29 8.32 -9.89
N GLU A 226 -9.71 7.56 -8.88
CA GLU A 226 -11.05 6.96 -8.83
C GLU A 226 -12.14 8.03 -8.81
N ASP A 227 -11.96 9.10 -8.03
CA ASP A 227 -12.89 10.24 -8.00
C ASP A 227 -13.00 10.94 -9.37
N LEU A 228 -11.88 11.09 -10.09
CA LEU A 228 -11.88 11.67 -11.44
C LEU A 228 -12.54 10.74 -12.46
N TRP A 229 -12.28 9.43 -12.37
CA TRP A 229 -12.89 8.45 -13.26
C TRP A 229 -14.41 8.43 -13.11
N LEU A 230 -14.92 8.46 -11.86
CA LEU A 230 -16.36 8.49 -11.60
C LEU A 230 -17.04 9.76 -12.14
N LYS A 231 -16.35 10.91 -12.11
CA LYS A 231 -16.88 12.18 -12.66
C LYS A 231 -17.00 12.20 -14.18
N ASN A 232 -16.25 11.35 -14.87
CA ASN A 232 -16.21 11.31 -16.34
C ASN A 232 -17.15 10.24 -16.94
N GLN A 233 -17.91 9.52 -16.12
CA GLN A 233 -18.97 8.60 -16.56
C GLN A 233 -20.31 9.32 -16.71
#